data_AF-A0ABD5WS44-F1
#
_entry.id   AF-A0ABD5WS44-F1
#
_cell.length_a   1.000
_cell.length_b   1.000
_cell.length_c   1.000
_cell.angle_alpha   90.00
_cell.angle_beta   90.00
_cell.angle_gamma   90.00
#
_symmetry.space_group_name_H-M   'P 1'
#
loop_
_entity.id
_entity.type
_entity.pdbx_description
1 polymer ?
#
loop_
_entity_poly.entity_id
_entity_poly.type
_entity_poly.pdbx_seq_one_letter_code
_entity_poly.pdbx_strand_id
1 'polypeptide(L)' 'MTLRKEGLVDYEDESRALYRLSERGRNYLEGRLAVEELENREE' A
#
# COMPACT_ATOMS: atom_id res chain seq x y z
N MET A 1 0.46 -9.19 -8.17
CA MET A 1 1.49 -8.41 -7.46
C MET A 1 0.75 -7.27 -6.79
N THR A 2 0.51 -7.35 -5.48
CA THR A 2 -0.74 -6.77 -4.95
C THR A 2 -0.52 -5.82 -3.79
N LEU A 3 0.06 -4.66 -4.10
CA LEU A 3 0.10 -3.48 -3.21
C LEU A 3 -1.31 -3.08 -2.71
N ARG A 4 -2.34 -3.43 -3.50
CA ARG A 4 -3.75 -3.29 -3.12
C ARG A 4 -4.20 -4.28 -2.03
N LYS A 5 -3.68 -5.51 -1.99
CA LYS A 5 -4.03 -6.50 -0.95
C LYS A 5 -3.53 -6.05 0.42
N GLU A 6 -2.39 -5.37 0.42
CA GLU A 6 -1.78 -4.77 1.61
C GLU A 6 -2.32 -3.37 1.95
N GLY A 7 -3.34 -2.89 1.21
CA GLY A 7 -4.00 -1.61 1.50
C GLY A 7 -3.10 -0.38 1.34
N LEU A 8 -2.03 -0.48 0.54
CA LEU A 8 -1.09 0.62 0.30
C LEU A 8 -1.53 1.52 -0.88
N VAL A 9 -2.46 1.02 -1.70
CA VAL A 9 -3.01 1.71 -2.88
C VAL A 9 -4.52 1.69 -2.78
N ASP A 10 -5.13 2.88 -2.76
CA ASP A 10 -6.61 3.05 -2.68
C ASP A 10 -7.25 3.22 -4.06
N TYR A 11 -6.47 3.45 -5.11
CA TYR A 11 -6.94 3.55 -6.48
C TYR A 11 -5.85 3.15 -7.48
N GLU A 12 -6.25 2.35 -8.47
CA GLU A 12 -5.40 1.83 -9.54
C GLU A 12 -6.18 1.84 -10.86
N ASP A 13 -5.59 2.41 -11.90
CA ASP A 13 -6.03 2.33 -13.29
C ASP A 13 -4.82 1.97 -14.15
N GLU A 14 -4.66 0.67 -14.41
CA GLU A 14 -3.54 0.12 -15.20
C GLU A 14 -3.56 0.60 -16.65
N SER A 15 -4.76 0.88 -17.21
CA SER A 15 -4.90 1.36 -18.59
C SER A 15 -4.35 2.76 -18.78
N ARG A 16 -4.35 3.56 -17.71
CA ARG A 16 -3.85 4.94 -17.67
C ARG A 16 -2.56 5.10 -16.86
N ALA A 17 -2.00 3.99 -16.35
CA ALA A 17 -0.85 3.96 -15.44
C ALA A 17 -1.02 4.89 -14.23
N LEU A 18 -2.24 5.04 -13.71
CA LEU A 18 -2.54 5.90 -12.56
C LEU A 18 -2.61 5.06 -11.28
N TYR A 19 -1.79 5.44 -10.30
CA TYR A 19 -1.73 4.82 -8.98
C TYR A 19 -1.86 5.89 -7.91
N ARG A 20 -2.76 5.69 -6.94
CA ARG A 20 -2.90 6.58 -5.79
C ARG A 20 -2.62 5.82 -4.50
N LEU A 21 -1.58 6.27 -3.80
CA LEU A 21 -1.23 5.76 -2.49
C LEU A 21 -2.34 6.06 -1.46
N SER A 22 -2.62 5.08 -0.62
CA SER A 22 -3.40 5.28 0.59
C SER A 22 -2.62 6.08 1.63
N GLU A 23 -3.27 6.50 2.70
CA GLU A 23 -2.57 7.10 3.84
C GLU A 23 -1.54 6.13 4.45
N ARG A 24 -1.92 4.85 4.57
CA ARG A 24 -1.03 3.77 5.01
C ARG A 24 0.17 3.59 4.07
N GLY A 25 -0.05 3.64 2.76
CA GLY A 25 1.00 3.59 1.75
C GLY A 25 1.97 4.76 1.82
N ARG A 26 1.47 5.98 2.06
CA ARG A 26 2.32 7.15 2.30
C ARG A 26 3.18 6.97 3.55
N ASN A 27 2.59 6.54 4.66
CA ASN A 27 3.33 6.31 5.91
C ASN A 27 4.42 5.25 5.76
N TYR A 28 4.17 4.18 4.99
CA TYR A 28 5.19 3.17 4.67
C TYR A 28 6.36 3.77 3.87
N LEU A 29 6.10 4.52 2.79
CA LEU A 29 7.15 5.12 1.98
C LEU A 29 7.96 6.19 2.72
N GLU A 30 7.33 6.89 3.67
CA GLU A 30 8.01 7.86 4.53
C GLU A 30 8.79 7.21 5.68
N GLY A 31 8.78 5.88 5.79
CA GLY A 31 9.44 5.13 6.88
C GLY A 31 8.76 5.28 8.24
N ARG A 32 7.52 5.79 8.26
CA ARG A 32 6.70 5.96 9.47
C ARG A 32 5.91 4.70 9.83
N LEU A 33 5.84 3.74 8.91
CA LEU A 33 5.25 2.42 9.13
C LEU A 33 6.32 1.37 8.79
N ALA A 34 6.61 0.49 9.76
CA ALA A 34 7.58 -0.58 9.59
C ALA A 34 7.03 -1.69 8.67
N VAL A 35 7.91 -2.46 8.03
CA VAL A 35 7.48 -3.53 7.11
C VAL A 35 6.80 -4.67 7.85
N GLU A 36 7.24 -4.93 9.08
CA GLU A 36 6.69 -5.93 9.98
C GLU A 36 5.21 -5.65 10.30
N GLU A 37 4.82 -4.37 10.34
CA GLU A 37 3.43 -3.94 10.54
C GLU A 37 2.55 -4.17 9.30
N LEU A 38 3.15 -4.35 8.12
CA LEU A 38 2.45 -4.75 6.90
C LEU A 38 2.23 -6.26 6.85
N GLU A 39 3.18 -7.03 7.37
CA GLU A 39 3.15 -8.49 7.37
C GLU A 39 2.27 -9.07 8.49
N ASN A 40 1.88 -8.25 9.47
CA ASN A 40 1.12 -8.64 10.67
C ASN A 40 -0.40 -8.82 10.45
N ARG A 41 -0.81 -9.52 9.40
CA ARG A 41 -2.18 -10.05 9.30
C ARG A 41 -2.19 -11.48 9.81
N GLU A 42 -2.78 -11.68 10.99
CA GLU A 42 -3.24 -12.99 11.42
C GLU A 42 -4.15 -13.58 10.34
N GLU A 43 -3.89 -14.83 9.99
CA GLU A 43 -4.54 -15.63 8.93
C GLU A 43 -6.04 -15.86 9.20
#